data_AF-A0A7J5GQ39-F1
#
_entry.id   AF-A0A7J5GQ39-F1
#
_cell.length_a   1.000
_cell.length_b   1.000
_cell.length_c   1.000
_cell.angle_alpha   90.00
_cell.angle_beta   90.00
_cell.angle_gamma   90.00
#
_symmetry.space_group_name_H-M   'P 1'
#
loop_
_entity.id
_entity.type
_entity.pdbx_description
1 polymer ?
#
loop_
_entity_poly.entity_id
_entity_poly.type
_entity_poly.pdbx_seq_one_letter_code
_entity_poly.pdbx_strand_id
1 'polypeptide(L)'
;MLRERYNNFGSWENATHGDWLSIDDMKELWKEKPTSYIENIKHQLHSCSQNWPNDACSLFKDNRISVFAADVNSFERIYIVWLDEVDEPEIWVYDSNGMARYKNLMCYLEAYLEDDLSAYNKLFI
;
A
#
# COMPACT_ATOMS: atom_id res chain seq x y z
N MET A 1 -7.80 -0.39 17.79
CA MET A 1 -8.34 -1.15 16.65
C MET A 1 -7.46 -1.12 15.40
N LEU A 2 -7.32 -0.01 14.65
CA LEU A 2 -6.55 -0.03 13.38
C LEU A 2 -5.06 -0.37 13.57
N ARG A 3 -4.40 0.24 14.56
CA ARG A 3 -3.02 -0.10 14.95
C ARG A 3 -2.87 -1.57 15.36
N GLU A 4 -3.87 -2.15 16.01
CA GLU A 4 -3.84 -3.56 16.41
C GLU A 4 -4.01 -4.48 15.19
N ARG A 5 -4.87 -4.11 14.23
CA ARG A 5 -4.99 -4.82 12.95
C ARG A 5 -3.63 -4.83 12.24
N TYR A 6 -2.99 -3.67 12.06
CA TYR A 6 -1.68 -3.61 11.41
C TYR A 6 -0.56 -4.31 12.19
N ASN A 7 -0.61 -4.33 13.53
CA ASN A 7 0.32 -5.15 14.32
C ASN A 7 0.15 -6.65 14.06
N ASN A 8 -1.08 -7.12 13.82
CA ASN A 8 -1.37 -8.53 13.57
C ASN A 8 -1.13 -8.94 12.11
N PHE A 9 -1.23 -7.98 11.19
CA PHE A 9 -1.14 -8.17 9.73
C PHE A 9 0.07 -7.43 9.12
N GLY A 10 1.13 -7.21 9.89
CA GLY A 10 2.40 -6.67 9.39
C GLY A 10 3.48 -7.74 9.40
N SER A 11 4.60 -7.48 8.73
CA SER A 11 5.77 -8.36 8.70
C SER A 11 5.52 -9.75 8.10
N TRP A 12 4.66 -9.83 7.08
CA TRP A 12 4.51 -11.05 6.29
C TRP A 12 5.41 -11.00 5.07
N GLU A 13 6.40 -11.89 5.04
CA GLU A 13 7.31 -12.02 3.91
C GLU A 13 6.69 -12.86 2.78
N ASN A 14 6.95 -12.49 1.53
CA ASN A 14 6.47 -13.17 0.33
C ASN A 14 4.94 -13.30 0.23
N ALA A 15 4.19 -12.30 0.68
CA ALA A 15 2.75 -12.23 0.42
C ALA A 15 2.49 -11.90 -1.07
N THR A 16 1.24 -12.09 -1.53
CA THR A 16 0.86 -11.98 -2.95
C THR A 16 1.26 -10.65 -3.62
N HIS A 17 1.41 -9.57 -2.84
CA HIS A 17 1.79 -8.24 -3.34
C HIS A 17 3.10 -7.71 -2.73
N GLY A 18 4.02 -8.64 -2.44
CA GLY A 18 5.26 -8.34 -1.75
C GLY A 18 5.14 -8.37 -0.25
N ASP A 19 6.23 -7.97 0.41
CA ASP A 19 6.31 -8.07 1.86
C ASP A 19 5.38 -7.04 2.51
N TRP A 20 4.59 -7.50 3.47
CA TRP A 20 3.79 -6.61 4.31
C TRP A 20 4.72 -5.97 5.33
N LEU A 21 4.80 -4.65 5.30
CA LEU A 21 5.70 -3.88 6.14
C LEU A 21 5.23 -3.90 7.59
N SER A 22 6.17 -3.96 8.53
CA SER A 22 5.84 -3.69 9.93
C SER A 22 5.47 -2.22 10.12
N ILE A 23 4.85 -1.88 11.24
CA ILE A 23 4.63 -0.47 11.60
C ILE A 23 5.95 0.31 11.68
N ASP A 24 7.05 -0.34 12.07
CA ASP A 24 8.34 0.33 12.20
C ASP A 24 9.02 0.52 10.84
N ASP A 25 8.84 -0.42 9.90
CA ASP A 25 9.25 -0.28 8.50
C ASP A 25 8.50 0.88 7.82
N MET A 26 7.19 0.96 8.04
CA MET A 26 6.35 2.07 7.55
C MET A 26 6.85 3.43 8.03
N LYS A 27 7.30 3.53 9.28
CA LYS A 27 7.89 4.77 9.82
C LYS A 27 9.29 5.00 9.26
N GLU A 28 10.05 3.93 9.06
CA GLU A 28 11.43 4.00 8.58
C GLU A 28 11.54 4.61 7.18
N LEU A 29 10.56 4.34 6.32
CA LEU A 29 10.46 4.88 4.97
C LEU A 29 10.67 6.41 4.91
N TRP A 30 10.19 7.10 5.95
CA TRP A 30 10.20 8.56 6.05
C TRP A 30 11.42 9.13 6.79
N LYS A 31 12.34 8.28 7.26
CA LYS A 31 13.60 8.72 7.88
C LYS A 31 14.60 9.18 6.80
N GLU A 32 15.58 9.97 7.21
CA GLU A 32 16.69 10.40 6.33
C GLU A 32 17.63 9.25 5.95
N LYS A 33 17.80 8.28 6.84
CA LYS A 33 18.72 7.13 6.67
C LYS A 33 18.01 5.81 7.02
N PRO A 34 17.14 5.31 6.12
CA PRO A 34 16.52 4.00 6.29
C PRO A 34 17.53 2.86 6.08
N THR A 35 17.17 1.64 6.47
CA THR A 35 17.85 0.42 6.04
C THR A 35 17.86 0.30 4.52
N SER A 36 18.83 -0.43 3.96
CA SER A 36 18.97 -0.60 2.50
C SER A 36 17.73 -1.21 1.84
N TYR A 37 17.01 -2.07 2.55
CA TYR A 37 15.76 -2.65 2.08
C TYR A 37 14.67 -1.57 1.89
N ILE A 38 14.44 -0.77 2.94
CA ILE A 38 13.47 0.33 2.91
C ILE A 38 13.90 1.44 1.93
N GLU A 39 15.20 1.67 1.78
CA GLU A 39 15.75 2.57 0.77
C GLU A 39 15.38 2.14 -0.65
N ASN A 40 15.48 0.84 -0.96
CA ASN A 40 15.06 0.30 -2.27
C ASN A 40 13.57 0.50 -2.52
N ILE A 41 12.72 0.25 -1.53
CA ILE A 41 11.28 0.53 -1.62
C ILE A 41 11.07 2.03 -1.89
N LYS A 42 11.74 2.92 -1.15
CA LYS A 42 11.61 4.37 -1.34
C LYS A 42 12.01 4.81 -2.75
N HIS A 43 13.10 4.27 -3.30
CA HIS A 43 13.51 4.55 -4.68
C HIS A 43 12.49 4.10 -5.71
N GLN A 44 11.88 2.93 -5.49
CA GLN A 44 10.82 2.41 -6.34
C GLN A 44 9.59 3.33 -6.31
N LEU A 45 9.12 3.72 -5.12
CA LEU A 45 7.98 4.63 -4.96
C LEU A 45 8.22 5.98 -5.62
N HIS A 46 9.43 6.54 -5.47
CA HIS A 46 9.82 7.75 -6.18
C HIS A 46 9.72 7.56 -7.70
N SER A 47 10.21 6.43 -8.22
CA SER A 47 10.15 6.12 -9.65
C SER A 47 8.71 5.96 -10.14
N CYS A 48 7.83 5.30 -9.37
CA CYS A 48 6.40 5.22 -9.66
C CYS A 48 5.77 6.61 -9.69
N SER A 49 6.09 7.47 -8.72
CA SER A 49 5.52 8.81 -8.59
C SER A 49 5.79 9.71 -9.81
N GLN A 50 6.95 9.54 -10.45
CA GLN A 50 7.35 10.32 -11.62
C GLN A 50 6.76 9.79 -12.93
N ASN A 51 6.53 8.48 -13.01
CA ASN A 51 6.16 7.82 -14.27
C ASN A 51 4.66 7.53 -14.39
N TRP A 52 3.94 7.39 -13.26
CA TRP A 52 2.52 7.05 -13.26
C TRP A 52 1.69 8.11 -12.52
N PRO A 53 1.12 9.11 -13.24
CA PRO A 53 0.41 10.23 -12.64
C PRO A 53 -0.78 9.85 -11.75
N ASN A 54 -1.36 8.66 -11.96
CA ASN A 54 -2.50 8.15 -11.19
C ASN A 54 -2.08 7.23 -10.02
N ASP A 55 -0.79 7.12 -9.74
CA ASP A 55 -0.31 6.42 -8.55
C ASP A 55 -0.64 7.21 -7.28
N ALA A 56 -0.92 6.51 -6.17
CA ALA A 56 -1.20 7.16 -4.90
C ALA A 56 -0.04 8.05 -4.43
N CYS A 57 1.23 7.66 -4.66
CA CYS A 57 2.39 8.51 -4.36
C CYS A 57 2.50 9.74 -5.27
N SER A 58 1.86 9.75 -6.44
CA SER A 58 1.77 10.95 -7.29
C SER A 58 0.63 11.86 -6.87
N LEU A 59 -0.48 11.28 -6.41
CA LEU A 59 -1.73 12.00 -6.15
C LEU A 59 -1.76 12.64 -4.75
N PHE A 60 -1.14 12.00 -3.77
CA PHE A 60 -1.25 12.39 -2.37
C PHE A 60 0.09 12.83 -1.78
N LYS A 61 0.04 13.73 -0.81
CA LYS A 61 1.20 14.13 -0.02
C LYS A 61 1.64 12.99 0.89
N ASP A 62 2.93 12.94 1.22
CA ASP A 62 3.55 11.94 2.10
C ASP A 62 2.79 11.72 3.42
N ASN A 63 2.25 12.80 4.03
CA ASN A 63 1.50 12.71 5.28
C ASN A 63 0.06 12.17 5.14
N ARG A 64 -0.36 11.82 3.92
CA ARG A 64 -1.67 11.22 3.61
C ARG A 64 -1.57 9.79 3.12
N ILE A 65 -0.36 9.24 3.05
CA ILE A 65 -0.13 7.88 2.58
C ILE A 65 0.76 7.11 3.54
N SER A 66 0.57 5.81 3.60
CA SER A 66 1.50 4.88 4.23
C SER A 66 1.62 3.65 3.35
N VAL A 67 2.82 3.11 3.21
CA VAL A 67 3.07 1.93 2.37
C VAL A 67 2.83 0.70 3.21
N PHE A 68 1.79 -0.07 2.90
CA PHE A 68 1.46 -1.28 3.65
C PHE A 68 2.24 -2.49 3.16
N ALA A 69 2.38 -2.65 1.85
CA ALA A 69 3.16 -3.71 1.25
C ALA A 69 3.90 -3.19 0.02
N ALA A 70 5.05 -3.78 -0.28
CA ALA A 70 5.78 -3.50 -1.51
C ALA A 70 6.65 -4.71 -1.90
N ASP A 71 6.77 -4.96 -3.20
CA ASP A 71 7.78 -5.85 -3.77
C ASP A 71 8.75 -5.03 -4.62
N VAL A 72 10.00 -5.02 -4.19
CA VAL A 72 11.10 -4.32 -4.86
C VAL A 72 11.34 -4.85 -6.29
N ASN A 73 10.97 -6.10 -6.59
CA ASN A 73 11.22 -6.73 -7.88
C ASN A 73 10.07 -6.55 -8.87
N SER A 74 8.83 -6.74 -8.43
CA SER A 74 7.65 -6.74 -9.32
C SER A 74 6.95 -5.38 -9.44
N PHE A 75 7.32 -4.39 -8.60
CA PHE A 75 6.63 -3.10 -8.51
C PHE A 75 5.21 -3.18 -7.97
N GLU A 76 4.78 -4.35 -7.47
CA GLU A 76 3.55 -4.46 -6.73
C GLU A 76 3.65 -3.73 -5.39
N ARG A 77 2.55 -3.07 -4.99
CA ARG A 77 2.52 -2.28 -3.77
C ARG A 77 1.09 -2.03 -3.30
N ILE A 78 0.96 -1.86 -1.99
CA ILE A 78 -0.29 -1.51 -1.33
C ILE A 78 -0.07 -0.23 -0.53
N TYR A 79 -0.96 0.74 -0.72
CA TYR A 79 -0.99 1.96 0.07
C TYR A 79 -2.21 2.02 0.97
N ILE A 80 -2.00 2.63 2.13
CA ILE A 80 -3.03 3.11 3.03
C ILE A 80 -3.19 4.60 2.73
N VAL A 81 -4.38 5.00 2.27
CA VAL A 81 -4.67 6.37 1.87
C VAL A 81 -5.62 7.00 2.87
N TRP A 82 -5.16 8.06 3.51
CA TRP A 82 -5.95 8.82 4.47
C TRP A 82 -6.75 9.88 3.71
N LEU A 83 -8.07 9.73 3.66
CA LEU A 83 -8.99 10.72 3.08
C LEU A 83 -9.60 11.60 4.18
N ASP A 84 -10.12 12.75 3.79
CA ASP A 84 -10.83 13.63 4.74
C ASP A 84 -12.24 13.11 4.97
N GLU A 85 -12.78 13.33 6.17
CA GLU A 85 -14.16 12.97 6.55
C GLU A 85 -14.50 11.46 6.43
N VAL A 86 -13.51 10.58 6.51
CA VAL A 86 -13.70 9.12 6.58
C VAL A 86 -13.24 8.56 7.92
N ASP A 87 -13.94 7.51 8.40
CA ASP A 87 -13.62 6.86 9.68
C ASP A 87 -12.38 5.97 9.61
N GLU A 88 -12.11 5.35 8.45
CA GLU A 88 -10.97 4.46 8.20
C GLU A 88 -10.30 4.83 6.86
N PRO A 89 -8.98 4.64 6.74
CA PRO A 89 -8.29 4.89 5.48
C PRO A 89 -8.63 3.84 4.43
N GLU A 90 -8.58 4.26 3.17
CA GLU A 90 -8.73 3.36 2.03
C GLU A 90 -7.46 2.54 1.79
N ILE A 91 -7.62 1.39 1.14
CA ILE A 91 -6.50 0.55 0.69
C ILE A 91 -6.45 0.60 -0.83
N TRP A 92 -5.32 1.04 -1.36
CA TRP A 92 -5.08 1.11 -2.80
C TRP A 92 -4.03 0.07 -3.17
N VAL A 93 -4.41 -0.90 -3.99
CA VAL A 93 -3.56 -2.02 -4.40
C VAL A 93 -3.16 -1.82 -5.85
N TYR A 94 -1.87 -2.00 -6.11
CA TYR A 94 -1.28 -1.95 -7.44
C TYR A 94 -0.55 -3.27 -7.67
N ASP A 95 -1.02 -4.03 -8.66
CA ASP A 95 -0.46 -5.32 -9.02
C ASP A 95 -0.50 -5.54 -10.54
N SER A 96 -0.17 -6.75 -10.99
CA SER A 96 -0.28 -7.15 -12.39
C SER A 96 -1.68 -7.05 -13.01
N ASN A 97 -2.75 -7.02 -12.20
CA ASN A 97 -4.15 -6.81 -12.63
C ASN A 97 -4.51 -5.33 -12.78
N GLY A 98 -3.65 -4.41 -12.34
CA GLY A 98 -3.81 -2.97 -12.47
C GLY A 98 -3.95 -2.30 -11.11
N MET A 99 -5.02 -1.52 -10.92
CA MET A 99 -5.30 -0.80 -9.67
C MET A 99 -6.65 -1.20 -9.11
N ALA A 100 -6.69 -1.61 -7.85
CA ALA A 100 -7.91 -1.81 -7.08
C ALA A 100 -7.95 -0.87 -5.88
N ARG A 101 -9.16 -0.48 -5.47
CA ARG A 101 -9.39 0.32 -4.25
C ARG A 101 -10.41 -0.37 -3.37
N TYR A 102 -10.10 -0.44 -2.08
CA TYR A 102 -10.96 -0.99 -1.05
C TYR A 102 -11.26 0.09 -0.01
N LYS A 103 -12.50 0.08 0.47
CA LYS A 103 -12.99 1.06 1.45
C LYS A 103 -12.13 1.11 2.72
N ASN A 104 -11.63 -0.04 3.16
CA ASN A 104 -10.76 -0.19 4.32
C ASN A 104 -10.00 -1.52 4.28
N LEU A 105 -9.14 -1.74 5.29
CA LEU A 105 -8.35 -2.96 5.43
C LEU A 105 -9.21 -4.22 5.53
N MET A 106 -10.38 -4.16 6.19
CA MET A 106 -11.24 -5.34 6.33
C MET A 106 -11.75 -5.81 4.96
N CYS A 107 -12.28 -4.89 4.14
CA CYS A 107 -12.75 -5.23 2.80
C CYS A 107 -11.62 -5.77 1.90
N TYR A 108 -10.40 -5.26 2.06
CA TYR A 108 -9.24 -5.81 1.35
C TYR A 108 -8.94 -7.25 1.80
N LEU A 109 -8.90 -7.51 3.11
CA LEU A 109 -8.61 -8.84 3.65
C LEU A 109 -9.70 -9.86 3.29
N GLU A 110 -10.96 -9.47 3.28
CA GLU A 110 -12.07 -10.31 2.82
C GLU A 110 -11.88 -10.69 1.35
N ALA A 111 -11.64 -9.71 0.47
CA ALA A 111 -11.37 -9.97 -0.94
C ALA A 111 -10.11 -10.84 -1.15
N TYR A 112 -9.06 -10.61 -0.37
CA TYR A 112 -7.83 -11.40 -0.40
C TYR A 112 -8.08 -12.87 -0.03
N LEU A 113 -8.91 -13.13 0.98
CA LEU A 113 -9.25 -14.48 1.42
C LEU A 113 -10.20 -15.20 0.44
N GLU A 114 -11.07 -14.45 -0.23
CA GLU A 114 -12.05 -14.97 -1.19
C GLU A 114 -11.51 -15.07 -2.63
N ASP A 115 -10.28 -14.60 -2.88
CA ASP A 115 -9.72 -14.44 -4.24
C ASP A 115 -10.63 -13.57 -5.14
N ASP A 116 -11.27 -12.55 -4.55
CA ASP A 116 -12.18 -11.65 -5.27
C ASP A 116 -11.43 -10.52 -5.96
N LEU A 117 -11.34 -10.60 -7.30
CA LEU A 117 -10.75 -9.57 -8.15
C LEU A 117 -11.77 -8.55 -8.67
N SER A 118 -13.02 -8.54 -8.18
CA SER A 118 -14.08 -7.65 -8.65
C SER A 118 -13.73 -6.17 -8.52
N ALA A 119 -12.87 -5.81 -7.55
CA ALA A 119 -12.43 -4.44 -7.31
C ALA A 119 -11.64 -3.84 -8.47
N TYR A 120 -10.89 -4.65 -9.24
CA TYR A 120 -10.13 -4.19 -10.41
C TYR A 120 -11.01 -3.78 -11.59
N ASN A 121 -12.23 -4.33 -11.66
CA ASN A 121 -13.18 -4.04 -12.72
C ASN A 121 -14.01 -2.78 -12.47
N LYS A 122 -13.88 -2.15 -11.30
CA LYS A 122 -14.62 -0.94 -10.96
C LYS A 122 -13.94 0.28 -11.59
N LEU A 123 -14.66 0.95 -12.48
CA LEU A 123 -14.27 2.28 -12.96
C LEU A 123 -14.56 3.28 -11.84
N PHE A 124 -13.49 3.86 -11.28
CA PHE A 124 -13.59 4.98 -10.37
C PHE A 124 -13.71 6.25 -11.21
N ILE A 125 -14.95 6.73 -11.38
CA ILE A 125 -15.31 7.98 -12.10
C ILE A 125 -15.19 9.16 -11.14
#